data_AF-A0A7D3YB19-F1
#
_entry.id   AF-A0A7D3YB19-F1
#
_cell.length_a   1.000
_cell.length_b   1.000
_cell.length_c   1.000
_cell.angle_alpha   90.00
_cell.angle_beta   90.00
_cell.angle_gamma   90.00
#
_symmetry.space_group_name_H-M   'P 1'
#
loop_
_entity.id
_entity.type
_entity.pdbx_description
1 polymer ?
#
loop_
_entity_poly.entity_id
_entity_poly.type
_entity_poly.pdbx_seq_one_letter_code
_entity_poly.pdbx_strand_id
1 'polypeptide(L)'
;MAKATTNIVHLKPGEQEEPTQTVEDLLRILAEHRESVEKSVKLLEQLHQKGLLDLAIAGLEQGDHVLDVLVKQASRPATVNGIQTVIALAQLSLALDPQKVSQLGKGVISGMEAAATNKGPQIDGMLDLLKALRDPDVARGLSAMMAILKGLGSSLSTSPGEEKQ
;
A
#
# COMPACT_ATOMS: atom_id res chain seq x y z
N MET A 1 72.61 10.89 -33.25
CA MET A 1 71.84 10.65 -32.00
C MET A 1 70.69 11.65 -31.94
N ALA A 2 69.55 11.19 -31.40
CA ALA A 2 68.19 11.76 -31.26
C ALA A 2 68.09 13.21 -30.68
N LYS A 3 67.00 13.98 -30.76
CA LYS A 3 65.64 13.87 -31.36
C LYS A 3 65.07 15.30 -31.43
N ALA A 4 64.26 15.60 -32.45
CA ALA A 4 63.43 16.81 -32.51
C ALA A 4 62.27 16.70 -31.50
N THR A 5 61.91 17.82 -30.87
CA THR A 5 60.67 17.95 -30.12
C THR A 5 59.86 19.08 -30.70
N THR A 6 59.03 18.75 -31.68
CA THR A 6 57.87 19.57 -32.03
C THR A 6 56.66 18.68 -31.83
N ASN A 7 56.07 18.74 -30.64
CA ASN A 7 54.79 18.11 -30.36
C ASN A 7 53.70 19.01 -30.96
N ILE A 8 53.46 18.85 -32.27
CA ILE A 8 52.32 19.46 -32.93
C ILE A 8 51.12 18.59 -32.59
N VAL A 9 50.35 19.04 -31.60
CA VAL A 9 49.00 18.54 -31.37
C VAL A 9 48.20 18.84 -32.63
N HIS A 10 48.08 17.84 -33.50
CA HIS A 10 47.10 17.87 -34.59
C HIS A 10 45.73 17.85 -33.93
N LEU A 11 45.11 19.02 -33.82
CA LEU A 11 43.66 19.08 -33.80
C LEU A 11 43.21 18.47 -35.14
N LYS A 12 42.70 17.24 -35.10
CA LYS A 12 42.01 16.65 -36.25
C LYS A 12 40.92 17.63 -36.69
N PRO A 13 40.99 18.16 -37.93
CA PRO A 13 39.93 18.96 -38.50
C PRO A 13 38.81 18.03 -38.99
N GLY A 14 37.58 18.26 -38.55
CA GLY A 14 36.34 17.90 -39.25
C GLY A 14 36.12 16.42 -39.60
N GLU A 15 35.57 15.63 -38.67
CA GLU A 15 34.74 14.48 -39.04
C GLU A 15 33.29 14.99 -39.15
N GLN A 16 33.02 15.73 -40.23
CA GLN A 16 31.68 15.67 -40.84
C GLN A 16 31.57 14.26 -41.41
N GLU A 17 31.21 13.30 -40.56
CA GLU A 17 30.81 11.97 -41.04
C GLU A 17 29.62 12.20 -41.98
N GLU A 18 29.81 11.82 -43.24
CA GLU A 18 28.82 11.94 -44.30
C GLU A 18 27.47 11.41 -43.78
N PRO A 19 26.38 12.22 -43.77
CA PRO A 19 25.09 11.81 -43.21
C PRO A 19 24.56 10.52 -43.86
N THR A 20 25.04 10.21 -45.05
CA THR A 20 24.77 9.00 -45.82
C THR A 20 25.27 7.72 -45.13
N GLN A 21 26.48 7.72 -44.55
CA GLN A 21 27.07 6.54 -43.89
C GLN A 21 26.35 6.22 -42.57
N THR A 22 26.02 7.26 -41.80
CA THR A 22 25.27 7.10 -40.54
C THR A 22 23.85 6.55 -40.77
N VAL A 23 23.21 6.93 -41.88
CA VAL A 23 21.88 6.44 -42.25
C VAL A 23 21.96 4.98 -42.71
N GLU A 24 22.97 4.59 -43.49
CA GLU A 24 23.15 3.20 -43.92
C GLU A 24 23.42 2.26 -42.74
N ASP A 25 24.23 2.68 -41.77
CA ASP A 25 24.49 1.90 -40.55
C ASP A 25 23.23 1.77 -39.69
N LEU A 26 22.44 2.83 -39.53
CA LEU A 26 21.15 2.77 -38.84
C LEU A 26 20.16 1.83 -39.54
N LEU A 27 20.06 1.91 -40.86
CA LEU A 27 19.20 1.03 -41.66
C LEU A 27 19.61 -0.44 -41.49
N ARG A 28 20.91 -0.72 -41.45
CA ARG A 28 21.42 -2.07 -41.22
C ARG A 28 21.07 -2.60 -39.82
N ILE A 29 21.28 -1.80 -38.77
CA ILE A 29 20.93 -2.19 -37.39
C ILE A 29 19.41 -2.43 -37.25
N LEU A 30 18.59 -1.56 -37.84
CA LEU A 30 17.13 -1.72 -37.84
C LEU A 30 16.69 -2.94 -38.66
N ALA A 31 17.37 -3.26 -39.76
CA ALA A 31 17.10 -4.43 -40.58
C ALA A 31 17.47 -5.74 -39.85
N GLU A 32 18.64 -5.78 -39.20
CA GLU A 32 19.08 -6.91 -38.37
C GLU A 32 18.15 -7.16 -37.17
N HIS A 33 17.48 -6.12 -36.65
CA HIS A 33 16.58 -6.19 -35.51
C HIS A 33 15.10 -5.90 -35.84
N ARG A 34 14.69 -6.14 -37.09
CA ARG A 34 13.34 -5.80 -37.60
C ARG A 34 12.19 -6.20 -36.67
N GLU A 35 12.21 -7.43 -36.17
CA GLU A 35 11.14 -7.95 -35.30
C GLU A 35 11.09 -7.23 -33.95
N SER A 36 12.26 -6.96 -33.35
CA SER A 36 12.36 -6.24 -32.09
C SER A 36 11.90 -4.79 -32.24
N VAL A 37 12.30 -4.14 -33.34
CA VAL A 37 11.85 -2.78 -33.68
C VAL A 37 10.34 -2.74 -33.87
N GLU A 38 9.78 -3.69 -34.62
CA GLU A 38 8.32 -3.78 -34.83
C GLU A 38 7.56 -3.97 -33.51
N LYS A 39 8.06 -4.84 -32.62
CA LYS A 39 7.47 -5.07 -31.30
C LYS A 39 7.56 -3.83 -30.41
N SER A 40 8.68 -3.12 -30.41
CA SER A 40 8.86 -1.87 -29.66
C SER A 40 7.93 -0.77 -30.16
N VAL A 41 7.78 -0.62 -31.49
CA VAL A 41 6.85 0.33 -32.08
C VAL A 41 5.40 -0.02 -31.73
N LYS A 42 5.00 -1.30 -31.83
CA LYS A 42 3.67 -1.75 -31.39
C LYS A 42 3.41 -1.49 -29.90
N LEU A 43 4.41 -1.72 -29.04
CA LEU A 43 4.30 -1.42 -27.62
C LEU A 43 4.10 0.08 -27.39
N LEU A 44 4.91 0.92 -28.03
CA LEU A 44 4.78 2.38 -27.97
C LEU A 44 3.41 2.85 -28.46
N GLU A 45 2.91 2.27 -29.56
CA GLU A 45 1.58 2.56 -30.09
C GLU A 45 0.47 2.15 -29.12
N GLN A 46 0.56 0.96 -28.51
CA GLN A 46 -0.41 0.51 -27.50
C GLN A 46 -0.40 1.37 -26.24
N LEU A 47 0.78 1.81 -25.81
CA LEU A 47 0.92 2.73 -24.67
C LEU A 47 0.34 4.11 -25.00
N HIS A 48 0.55 4.60 -26.22
CA HIS A 48 -0.02 5.86 -26.69
C HIS A 48 -1.54 5.78 -26.83
N GLN A 49 -2.09 4.75 -27.45
CA GLN A 49 -3.55 4.55 -27.57
C GLN A 49 -4.25 4.45 -26.22
N LYS A 50 -3.57 3.94 -25.19
CA LYS A 50 -4.08 3.87 -23.82
C LYS A 50 -3.85 5.15 -23.01
N GLY A 51 -3.28 6.20 -23.61
CA GLY A 51 -2.93 7.46 -22.95
C GLY A 51 -1.81 7.32 -21.91
N LEU A 52 -1.13 6.17 -21.84
CA LEU A 52 -0.06 5.91 -20.87
C LEU A 52 1.23 6.64 -21.27
N LEU A 53 1.48 6.79 -22.57
CA LEU A 53 2.61 7.57 -23.08
C LEU A 53 2.42 9.06 -22.75
N ASP A 54 1.22 9.58 -22.97
CA ASP A 54 0.88 10.99 -22.66
C ASP A 54 0.88 11.23 -21.15
N LEU A 55 0.43 10.27 -20.35
CA LEU A 55 0.54 10.31 -18.89
C LEU A 55 2.00 10.32 -18.43
N ALA A 56 2.87 9.53 -19.05
CA ALA A 56 4.29 9.53 -18.73
C ALA A 56 4.98 10.84 -19.11
N ILE A 57 4.63 11.43 -20.26
CA ILE A 57 5.15 12.72 -20.73
C ILE A 57 4.64 13.85 -19.83
N ALA A 58 3.33 13.96 -19.61
CA ALA A 58 2.74 14.94 -18.70
C ALA A 58 3.28 14.76 -17.27
N GLY A 59 3.46 13.51 -16.83
CA GLY A 59 4.06 13.16 -15.56
C GLY A 59 5.55 13.48 -15.46
N LEU A 60 6.29 13.63 -16.55
CA LEU A 60 7.68 14.12 -16.56
C LEU A 60 7.70 15.66 -16.63
N GLU A 61 6.87 16.25 -17.50
CA GLU A 61 6.79 17.70 -17.72
C GLU A 61 6.25 18.46 -16.48
N GLN A 62 5.27 17.87 -15.78
CA GLN A 62 4.75 18.38 -14.52
C GLN A 62 5.30 17.62 -13.30
N GLY A 63 6.09 16.58 -13.55
CA GLY A 63 6.70 15.71 -12.55
C GLY A 63 7.55 16.46 -11.55
N ASP A 64 8.40 17.38 -11.98
CA ASP A 64 9.27 18.12 -11.06
C ASP A 64 8.46 18.95 -10.04
N HIS A 65 7.31 19.50 -10.43
CA HIS A 65 6.45 20.28 -9.53
C HIS A 65 5.58 19.38 -8.65
N VAL A 66 5.06 18.27 -9.20
CA VAL A 66 4.23 17.31 -8.47
C VAL A 66 5.07 16.45 -7.53
N LEU A 67 6.28 16.04 -7.91
CA LEU A 67 7.24 15.34 -7.07
C LEU A 67 7.75 16.25 -5.96
N ASP A 68 8.05 17.53 -6.23
CA ASP A 68 8.45 18.46 -5.17
C ASP A 68 7.30 18.70 -4.16
N VAL A 69 6.05 18.80 -4.64
CA VAL A 69 4.86 18.87 -3.77
C VAL A 69 4.64 17.57 -3.00
N LEU A 70 4.73 16.41 -3.66
CA LEU A 70 4.51 15.09 -3.05
C LEU A 70 5.63 14.73 -2.06
N VAL A 71 6.89 15.07 -2.36
CA VAL A 71 8.02 14.89 -1.45
C VAL A 71 7.87 15.81 -0.25
N LYS A 72 7.55 17.09 -0.47
CA LYS A 72 7.24 18.03 0.62
C LYS A 72 6.05 17.56 1.45
N GLN A 73 5.01 16.98 0.83
CA GLN A 73 3.82 16.46 1.52
C GLN A 73 4.08 15.10 2.20
N ALA A 74 4.93 14.24 1.64
CA ALA A 74 5.34 12.95 2.20
C ALA A 74 6.30 13.13 3.39
N SER A 75 7.13 14.18 3.36
CA SER A 75 7.91 14.61 4.52
C SER A 75 7.08 15.27 5.62
N ARG A 76 5.77 15.48 5.41
CA ARG A 76 4.86 15.86 6.50
C ARG A 76 4.44 14.60 7.27
N PRO A 77 4.48 14.62 8.60
CA PRO A 77 4.13 13.46 9.43
C PRO A 77 2.71 12.92 9.16
N ALA A 78 1.80 13.75 8.67
CA ALA A 78 0.43 13.38 8.32
C ALA A 78 0.34 12.30 7.21
N THR A 79 1.26 12.27 6.24
CA THR A 79 1.20 11.32 5.11
C THR A 79 1.80 9.96 5.48
N VAL A 80 2.84 9.94 6.31
CA VAL A 80 3.45 8.71 6.85
C VAL A 80 2.48 8.00 7.82
N ASN A 81 1.75 8.77 8.63
CA ASN A 81 0.73 8.24 9.55
C ASN A 81 -0.46 7.60 8.81
N GLY A 82 -0.82 8.13 7.64
CA GLY A 82 -1.89 7.55 6.81
C GLY A 82 -1.55 6.15 6.31
N ILE A 83 -0.34 5.95 5.80
CA ILE A 83 0.14 4.64 5.34
C ILE A 83 0.22 3.65 6.51
N GLN A 84 0.73 4.09 7.67
CA GLN A 84 0.77 3.25 8.87
C GLN A 84 -0.63 2.85 9.34
N THR A 85 -1.61 3.75 9.25
CA THR A 85 -3.01 3.45 9.60
C THR A 85 -3.60 2.39 8.67
N VAL A 86 -3.37 2.50 7.36
CA VAL A 86 -3.83 1.50 6.38
C VAL A 86 -3.20 0.14 6.64
N ILE A 87 -1.89 0.09 6.91
CA ILE A 87 -1.19 -1.15 7.24
C ILE A 87 -1.71 -1.76 8.55
N ALA A 88 -1.93 -0.95 9.58
CA ALA A 88 -2.48 -1.41 10.86
C ALA A 88 -3.89 -1.99 10.69
N LEU A 89 -4.74 -1.35 9.88
CA LEU A 89 -6.08 -1.87 9.55
C LEU A 89 -6.02 -3.17 8.75
N ALA A 90 -5.07 -3.29 7.81
CA ALA A 90 -4.85 -4.54 7.07
C ALA A 90 -4.39 -5.66 8.00
N GLN A 91 -3.43 -5.40 8.89
CA GLN A 91 -2.96 -6.37 9.88
C GLN A 91 -4.07 -6.81 10.83
N LEU A 92 -4.89 -5.86 11.31
CA LEU A 92 -6.07 -6.18 12.12
C LEU A 92 -7.03 -7.08 11.32
N SER A 93 -7.30 -6.76 10.06
CA SER A 93 -8.19 -7.56 9.20
C SER A 93 -7.66 -8.98 8.98
N LEU A 94 -6.34 -9.17 8.89
CA LEU A 94 -5.71 -10.49 8.78
C LEU A 94 -5.72 -11.25 10.12
N ALA A 95 -5.57 -10.55 11.24
CA ALA A 95 -5.56 -11.14 12.58
C ALA A 95 -6.96 -11.56 13.06
N LEU A 96 -8.02 -10.97 12.48
CA LEU A 96 -9.40 -11.35 12.77
C LEU A 96 -9.77 -12.67 12.09
N ASP A 97 -10.08 -13.68 12.91
CA ASP A 97 -10.62 -14.95 12.43
C ASP A 97 -12.08 -14.76 11.93
N PRO A 98 -12.37 -14.94 10.63
CA PRO A 98 -13.70 -14.72 10.07
C PRO A 98 -14.79 -15.61 10.71
N GLN A 99 -14.43 -16.82 11.15
CA GLN A 99 -15.39 -17.72 11.80
C GLN A 99 -15.79 -17.19 13.18
N LYS A 100 -14.83 -16.69 13.97
CA LYS A 100 -15.11 -16.10 15.29
C LYS A 100 -15.91 -14.82 15.17
N VAL A 101 -15.58 -13.96 14.21
CA VAL A 101 -16.34 -12.73 13.92
C VAL A 101 -17.77 -13.07 13.50
N SER A 102 -17.96 -14.07 12.63
CA SER A 102 -19.29 -14.52 12.22
C SER A 102 -20.10 -15.09 13.40
N GLN A 103 -19.48 -15.89 14.28
CA GLN A 103 -20.15 -16.43 15.45
C GLN A 103 -20.58 -15.34 16.44
N LEU A 104 -19.72 -14.36 16.70
CA LEU A 104 -20.07 -13.19 17.52
C LEU A 104 -21.22 -12.40 16.89
N GLY A 105 -21.14 -12.14 15.58
CA GLY A 105 -22.20 -11.46 14.83
C GLY A 105 -23.54 -12.17 14.92
N LYS A 106 -23.56 -13.51 14.76
CA LYS A 106 -24.77 -14.31 14.94
C LYS A 106 -25.34 -14.20 16.36
N GLY A 107 -24.48 -14.25 17.38
CA GLY A 107 -24.90 -14.07 18.77
C GLY A 107 -25.57 -12.71 19.02
N VAL A 108 -25.02 -11.63 18.46
CA VAL A 108 -25.62 -10.28 18.54
C VAL A 108 -26.98 -10.24 17.83
N ILE A 109 -27.06 -10.76 16.60
CA ILE A 109 -28.31 -10.78 15.82
C ILE A 109 -29.39 -11.57 16.56
N SER A 110 -29.09 -12.79 17.01
CA SER A 110 -30.04 -13.61 17.78
C SER A 110 -30.45 -12.96 19.10
N GLY A 111 -29.55 -12.23 19.76
CA GLY A 111 -29.88 -11.44 20.95
C GLY A 111 -30.85 -10.30 20.65
N MET A 112 -30.66 -9.58 19.53
CA MET A 112 -31.58 -8.53 19.08
C MET A 112 -32.96 -9.10 18.74
N GLU A 113 -33.03 -10.23 18.05
CA GLU A 113 -34.29 -10.93 17.75
C GLU A 113 -35.01 -11.41 19.01
N ALA A 114 -34.27 -11.95 19.99
CA ALA A 114 -34.82 -12.39 21.27
C ALA A 114 -35.38 -11.21 22.09
N ALA A 115 -34.70 -10.06 22.06
CA ALA A 115 -35.17 -8.83 22.70
C ALA A 115 -36.44 -8.30 22.00
N ALA A 116 -36.47 -8.28 20.68
CA ALA A 116 -37.64 -7.82 19.91
C ALA A 116 -38.87 -8.71 20.10
N THR A 117 -38.68 -10.00 20.39
CA THR A 117 -39.77 -10.98 20.58
C THR A 117 -40.13 -11.24 22.05
N ASN A 118 -39.57 -10.48 23.01
CA ASN A 118 -39.72 -10.73 24.45
C ASN A 118 -39.40 -12.18 24.88
N LYS A 119 -38.55 -12.87 24.11
CA LYS A 119 -38.06 -14.23 24.42
C LYS A 119 -36.80 -14.23 25.28
N GLY A 120 -36.26 -13.04 25.57
CA GLY A 120 -35.15 -12.87 26.51
C GLY A 120 -35.56 -13.10 27.97
N PRO A 121 -34.58 -13.20 28.90
CA PRO A 121 -34.86 -13.32 30.32
C PRO A 121 -35.68 -12.12 30.81
N GLN A 122 -36.86 -12.39 31.36
CA GLN A 122 -37.70 -11.38 31.99
C GLN A 122 -37.13 -11.07 33.38
N ILE A 123 -36.83 -9.79 33.63
CA ILE A 123 -36.25 -9.32 34.87
C ILE A 123 -37.31 -8.46 35.57
N ASP A 124 -38.20 -9.11 36.32
CA ASP A 124 -39.29 -8.41 37.05
C ASP A 124 -38.88 -8.08 38.50
N GLY A 125 -37.75 -8.62 38.97
CA GLY A 125 -37.23 -8.37 40.30
C GLY A 125 -35.78 -8.78 40.51
N MET A 126 -35.28 -8.48 41.71
CA MET A 126 -33.88 -8.72 42.11
C MET A 126 -33.50 -10.21 42.13
N LEU A 127 -34.48 -11.08 42.40
CA LEU A 127 -34.35 -12.54 42.35
C LEU A 127 -34.18 -13.06 40.91
N ASP A 128 -34.95 -12.53 39.98
CA ASP A 128 -34.88 -12.91 38.57
C ASP A 128 -33.58 -12.44 37.92
N LEU A 129 -33.07 -11.27 38.34
CA LEU A 129 -31.74 -10.80 37.97
C LEU A 129 -30.63 -11.77 38.42
N LEU A 130 -30.66 -12.21 39.68
CA LEU A 130 -29.68 -13.19 40.18
C LEU A 130 -29.78 -14.52 39.46
N LYS A 131 -31.00 -14.94 39.10
CA LYS A 131 -31.24 -16.16 38.32
C LYS A 131 -30.69 -16.02 36.90
N ALA A 132 -30.91 -14.89 36.25
CA ALA A 132 -30.39 -14.58 34.92
C ALA A 132 -28.85 -14.50 34.91
N LEU A 133 -28.23 -13.93 35.94
CA LEU A 133 -26.77 -13.90 36.07
C LEU A 133 -26.15 -15.28 36.31
N ARG A 134 -26.90 -16.22 36.91
CA ARG A 134 -26.49 -17.63 37.06
C ARG A 134 -26.75 -18.48 35.83
N ASP A 135 -27.46 -17.96 34.83
CA ASP A 135 -27.68 -18.66 33.58
C ASP A 135 -26.33 -18.92 32.87
N PRO A 136 -26.07 -20.16 32.40
CA PRO A 136 -24.78 -20.52 31.83
C PRO A 136 -24.46 -19.79 30.51
N ASP A 137 -25.45 -19.36 29.74
CA ASP A 137 -25.24 -18.58 28.51
C ASP A 137 -24.93 -17.12 28.85
N VAL A 138 -25.66 -16.52 29.80
CA VAL A 138 -25.41 -15.16 30.29
C VAL A 138 -24.03 -15.06 30.95
N ALA A 139 -23.68 -16.02 31.81
CA ALA A 139 -22.39 -16.06 32.49
C ALA A 139 -21.22 -16.21 31.50
N ARG A 140 -21.39 -17.01 30.44
CA ARG A 140 -20.38 -17.15 29.36
C ARG A 140 -20.20 -15.84 28.59
N GLY A 141 -21.29 -15.16 28.22
CA GLY A 141 -21.23 -13.86 27.56
C GLY A 141 -20.55 -12.79 28.41
N LEU A 142 -20.90 -12.70 29.69
CA LEU A 142 -20.30 -11.77 30.64
C LEU A 142 -18.80 -12.05 30.85
N SER A 143 -18.43 -13.33 30.98
CA SER A 143 -17.03 -13.74 31.10
C SER A 143 -16.21 -13.40 29.86
N ALA A 144 -16.76 -13.62 28.66
CA ALA A 144 -16.11 -13.24 27.40
C ALA A 144 -15.92 -11.72 27.31
N MET A 145 -16.93 -10.93 27.67
CA MET A 145 -16.83 -9.47 27.70
C MET A 145 -15.75 -9.01 28.68
N MET A 146 -15.71 -9.57 29.89
CA MET A 146 -14.66 -9.25 30.87
C MET A 146 -13.26 -9.65 30.37
N ALA A 147 -13.12 -10.77 29.68
CA ALA A 147 -11.84 -11.19 29.10
C ALA A 147 -11.36 -10.23 28.00
N ILE A 148 -12.26 -9.76 27.13
CA ILE A 148 -11.96 -8.75 26.11
C ILE A 148 -11.53 -7.44 26.77
N LEU A 149 -12.28 -6.96 27.76
CA LEU A 149 -11.95 -5.74 28.50
C LEU A 149 -10.60 -5.85 29.22
N LYS A 150 -10.29 -7.01 29.82
CA LYS A 150 -8.98 -7.28 30.44
C LYS A 150 -7.85 -7.26 29.41
N GLY A 151 -8.06 -7.87 28.24
CA GLY A 151 -7.11 -7.85 27.13
C GLY A 151 -6.82 -6.41 26.65
N LEU A 152 -7.87 -5.61 26.44
CA LEU A 152 -7.75 -4.20 26.08
C LEU A 152 -7.01 -3.38 27.14
N GLY A 153 -7.33 -3.57 28.43
CA GLY A 153 -6.62 -2.88 29.51
C GLY A 153 -5.13 -3.23 29.54
N SER A 154 -4.78 -4.50 29.32
CA SER A 154 -3.39 -4.95 29.33
C SER A 154 -2.56 -4.46 28.15
N SER A 155 -3.16 -4.24 26.98
CA SER A 155 -2.44 -3.67 25.83
C SER A 155 -2.16 -2.19 26.01
N LEU A 156 -3.06 -1.47 26.67
CA LEU A 156 -2.92 -0.03 26.96
C LEU A 156 -1.91 0.25 28.08
N SER A 157 -1.77 -0.64 29.07
CA SER A 157 -0.77 -0.50 30.14
C SER A 157 0.67 -0.78 29.69
N THR A 158 0.86 -1.41 28.53
CA THR A 158 2.18 -1.82 28.01
C THR A 158 2.74 -0.78 27.01
N SER A 159 2.42 0.51 27.22
CA SER A 159 2.97 1.59 26.39
C SER A 159 4.51 1.66 26.54
N PRO A 160 5.29 1.80 25.45
CA PRO A 160 6.75 1.73 25.44
C PRO A 160 7.43 2.99 26.03
N GLY A 161 7.10 3.34 27.28
CA GLY A 161 7.63 4.50 28.00
C GLY A 161 8.16 4.21 29.40
N GLU A 162 8.09 2.97 29.89
CA GLU A 162 8.68 2.57 31.17
C GLU A 162 9.93 1.71 30.98
N GLU A 163 10.92 2.24 30.25
CA GLU A 163 12.30 1.89 30.59
C GLU A 163 12.63 2.62 31.89
N LYS A 164 12.67 1.82 32.96
CA LYS A 164 13.15 2.24 34.28
C LYS A 164 14.53 2.90 34.13
N GLN A 165 14.62 4.18 34.46
CA GLN A 165 15.86 4.80 34.92
C GLN A 165 16.20 4.30 36.33
#